data_AF-A0A2V3HI15-F1
#
_entry.id   AF-A0A2V3HI15-F1
#
_cell.length_a   1.000
_cell.length_b   1.000
_cell.length_c   1.000
_cell.angle_alpha   90.00
_cell.angle_beta   90.00
_cell.angle_gamma   90.00
#
_symmetry.space_group_name_H-M   'P 1'
#
loop_
_entity.id
_entity.type
_entity.pdbx_description
1 polymer ?
#
loop_
_entity_poly.entity_id
_entity_poly.type
_entity_poly.pdbx_seq_one_letter_code
_entity_poly.pdbx_strand_id
1 'polypeptide(L)'
;MLRAMLGAPARSWLLSDLPEATGWSDQVHVAGAGTTLAEAGLVEISETASRTVSLAGEGEKAASSGLLEARIWDWMQDAVAADRTMQGLFAAGFERHEAGPGVGLLKALGVRVESGS
;
A
#
# COMPACT_ATOMS: atom_id res chain seq x y z
N MET A 1 -4.92 -6.39 35.72
CA MET A 1 -4.23 -5.27 35.06
C MET A 1 -3.63 -4.26 36.03
N LEU A 2 -4.41 -3.45 36.76
CA LEU A 2 -3.86 -2.39 37.62
C LEU A 2 -2.82 -2.87 38.65
N ARG A 3 -3.05 -4.03 39.30
CA ARG A 3 -2.08 -4.65 40.20
C ARG A 3 -0.73 -4.95 39.53
N ALA A 4 -0.73 -5.38 38.26
CA ALA A 4 0.49 -5.65 37.51
C ALA A 4 1.23 -4.34 37.18
N MET A 5 0.49 -3.31 36.76
CA MET A 5 1.05 -1.99 36.46
C MET A 5 1.66 -1.32 37.70
N LEU A 6 1.04 -1.48 38.87
CA LEU A 6 1.57 -0.99 40.15
C LEU A 6 2.87 -1.67 40.58
N GLY A 7 3.19 -2.87 40.04
CA GLY A 7 4.48 -3.51 40.25
C GLY A 7 5.65 -2.79 39.56
N ALA A 8 5.36 -1.97 38.54
CA ALA A 8 6.34 -1.14 37.84
C ALA A 8 5.68 0.20 37.40
N PRO A 9 5.43 1.14 38.34
CA PRO A 9 4.61 2.32 38.08
C PRO A 9 5.27 3.35 37.15
N ALA A 10 6.60 3.33 37.02
CA ALA A 10 7.34 4.18 36.09
C ALA A 10 7.42 3.62 34.66
N ARG A 11 6.94 2.39 34.44
CA ARG A 11 6.98 1.73 33.13
C ARG A 11 5.76 2.16 32.30
N SER A 12 6.01 2.57 31.06
CA SER A 12 4.96 2.57 30.03
C SER A 12 4.72 1.14 29.55
N TRP A 13 3.47 0.70 29.62
CA TRP A 13 3.08 -0.67 29.25
C TRP A 13 2.54 -0.69 27.83
N LEU A 14 3.10 -1.53 26.96
CA LEU A 14 2.49 -1.82 25.67
C LEU A 14 1.29 -2.73 25.86
N LEU A 15 0.27 -2.58 25.01
CA LEU A 15 -0.92 -3.43 25.06
C LEU A 15 -0.57 -4.92 24.89
N SER A 16 0.49 -5.22 24.13
CA SER A 16 1.03 -6.57 23.92
C SER A 16 1.69 -7.19 25.14
N ASP A 17 2.16 -6.39 26.11
CA ASP A 17 2.91 -6.89 27.28
C ASP A 17 1.98 -7.31 28.44
N LEU A 18 0.74 -6.82 28.40
CA LEU A 18 -0.22 -6.94 29.49
C LEU A 18 -0.89 -8.31 29.60
N PRO A 19 -1.17 -9.07 28.51
CA PRO A 19 -1.67 -10.45 28.60
C PRO A 19 -0.81 -11.32 29.52
N GLU A 20 0.51 -11.34 29.31
CA GLU A 20 1.46 -12.11 30.13
C GLU A 20 1.50 -11.61 31.58
N ALA A 21 1.55 -10.30 31.79
CA ALA A 21 1.63 -9.70 33.12
C ALA A 21 0.34 -9.85 33.95
N THR A 22 -0.80 -10.08 33.29
CA THR A 22 -2.11 -10.22 33.95
C THR A 22 -2.61 -11.66 34.01
N GLY A 23 -1.98 -12.58 33.27
CA GLY A 23 -2.45 -13.95 33.08
C GLY A 23 -3.73 -14.02 32.24
N TRP A 24 -4.01 -12.98 31.44
CA TRP A 24 -5.18 -12.93 30.55
C TRP A 24 -4.78 -13.40 29.16
N SER A 25 -5.54 -14.34 28.58
CA SER A 25 -5.27 -14.90 27.26
C SER A 25 -5.86 -14.09 26.11
N ASP A 26 -6.81 -13.20 26.39
CA ASP A 26 -7.51 -12.40 25.38
C ASP A 26 -7.18 -10.91 25.55
N GLN A 27 -6.62 -10.31 24.51
CA GLN A 27 -6.27 -8.89 24.44
C GLN A 27 -7.50 -7.99 24.55
N VAL A 28 -8.70 -8.48 24.21
CA VAL A 28 -9.96 -7.74 24.39
C VAL A 28 -10.23 -7.44 25.86
N HIS A 29 -9.92 -8.37 26.77
CA HIS A 29 -10.05 -8.12 28.21
C HIS A 29 -9.08 -7.06 28.71
N VAL A 30 -7.85 -7.06 28.18
CA VAL A 30 -6.85 -6.03 28.49
C VAL A 30 -7.30 -4.67 27.99
N ALA A 31 -7.77 -4.58 26.74
CA ALA A 31 -8.23 -3.34 26.14
C ALA A 31 -9.44 -2.78 26.89
N GLY A 32 -10.46 -3.61 27.17
CA GLY A 32 -11.64 -3.20 27.92
C GLY A 32 -11.32 -2.72 29.33
N ALA A 33 -10.49 -3.47 30.07
CA ALA A 33 -10.06 -3.05 31.41
C ALA A 33 -9.21 -1.78 31.37
N GLY A 34 -8.36 -1.63 30.36
CA GLY A 34 -7.58 -0.40 30.12
C GLY A 34 -8.48 0.80 29.94
N THR A 35 -9.51 0.69 29.10
CA THR A 35 -10.51 1.75 28.90
C THR A 35 -11.22 2.12 30.20
N THR A 36 -11.75 1.14 30.95
CA THR A 36 -12.44 1.41 32.22
C THR A 36 -11.50 2.03 33.27
N LEU A 37 -10.24 1.61 33.33
CA LEU A 37 -9.24 2.20 34.23
C LEU A 37 -8.89 3.64 33.81
N ALA A 38 -8.85 3.93 32.52
CA ALA A 38 -8.59 5.28 32.01
C ALA A 38 -9.77 6.22 32.29
N GLU A 39 -11.01 5.75 32.09
CA GLU A 39 -12.24 6.46 32.46
C GLU A 39 -12.30 6.75 33.97
N ALA A 40 -11.79 5.84 34.80
CA ALA A 40 -11.65 6.03 36.24
C ALA A 40 -10.46 6.93 36.65
N GLY A 41 -9.65 7.42 35.70
CA GLY A 41 -8.48 8.24 35.96
C GLY A 41 -7.30 7.51 36.63
N LEU A 42 -7.27 6.18 36.55
CA LEU A 42 -6.26 5.33 37.20
C LEU A 42 -5.07 5.00 36.28
N VAL A 43 -5.25 5.14 34.97
CA VAL A 43 -4.20 4.97 33.96
C VAL A 43 -4.35 6.02 32.86
N GLU A 44 -3.24 6.34 32.20
CA GLU A 44 -3.23 7.15 30.98
C GLU A 44 -2.96 6.24 29.77
N ILE A 45 -3.72 6.41 28.69
CA ILE A 45 -3.53 5.66 27.45
C ILE A 45 -2.93 6.60 26.41
N SER A 46 -1.76 6.25 25.89
CA SER A 46 -1.13 6.93 24.77
C SER A 46 -1.24 6.05 23.52
N GLU A 47 -1.83 6.59 22.45
CA GLU A 47 -1.95 5.91 21.16
C GLU A 47 -1.03 6.58 20.13
N THR A 48 -0.28 5.78 19.38
CA THR A 48 0.49 6.24 18.22
C THR A 48 0.06 5.44 17.00
N ALA A 49 -0.52 6.12 16.02
CA ALA A 49 -0.86 5.52 14.73
C ALA A 49 0.20 5.89 13.69
N SER A 50 0.58 4.95 12.83
CA SER A 50 1.43 5.20 11.67
C SER A 50 0.76 4.66 10.41
N ARG A 51 1.02 5.32 9.28
CA ARG A 51 0.56 4.87 7.96
C ARG A 51 1.75 4.79 7.03
N THR A 52 1.97 3.61 6.48
CA THR A 52 3.01 3.37 5.48
C THR A 52 2.38 3.25 4.10
N VAL A 53 3.03 3.84 3.09
CA VAL A 53 2.68 3.66 1.68
C VAL A 53 3.86 2.97 1.01
N SER A 54 3.61 1.84 0.37
CA SER A 54 4.61 1.09 -0.39
C SER A 54 4.19 0.99 -1.85
N LEU A 55 5.18 0.87 -2.74
CA LEU A 55 4.92 0.57 -4.14
C LEU A 55 4.46 -0.89 -4.26
N ALA A 56 3.48 -1.12 -5.14
CA ALA A 56 3.17 -2.46 -5.63
C ALA A 56 4.05 -2.77 -6.85
N GLY A 57 3.98 -4.01 -7.37
CA GLY A 57 4.87 -4.45 -8.46
C GLY A 57 4.92 -3.52 -9.68
N GLU A 58 3.76 -3.00 -10.14
CA GLU A 58 3.73 -2.03 -11.24
C GLU A 58 4.32 -0.66 -10.86
N GLY A 59 4.19 -0.26 -9.59
CA GLY A 59 4.83 0.96 -9.08
C GLY A 59 6.36 0.82 -9.02
N GLU A 60 6.88 -0.36 -8.67
CA GLU A 60 8.32 -0.64 -8.70
C GLU A 60 8.86 -0.68 -10.13
N LYS A 61 8.13 -1.29 -11.07
CA LYS A 61 8.46 -1.24 -12.50
C LYS A 61 8.48 0.19 -13.02
N ALA A 62 7.46 0.99 -12.68
CA ALA A 62 7.40 2.39 -13.08
C ALA A 62 8.56 3.23 -12.50
N ALA A 63 8.94 2.98 -11.25
CA ALA A 63 10.05 3.66 -10.61
C ALA A 63 11.42 3.31 -11.23
N SER A 64 11.61 2.08 -11.70
CA SER A 64 12.88 1.62 -12.30
C SER A 64 12.98 1.89 -13.79
N SER A 65 11.88 1.78 -14.54
CA SER A 65 11.87 1.76 -16.01
C SER A 65 11.06 2.90 -16.63
N GLY A 66 10.44 3.76 -15.81
CA GLY A 66 9.54 4.81 -16.25
C GLY A 66 8.09 4.35 -16.38
N LEU A 67 7.17 5.32 -16.48
CA LEU A 67 5.73 5.08 -16.59
C LEU A 67 5.40 4.27 -17.85
N LEU A 68 4.43 3.36 -17.73
CA LEU A 68 4.01 2.48 -18.82
C LEU A 68 3.57 3.27 -20.05
N GLU A 69 2.72 4.28 -19.85
CA GLU A 69 2.22 5.16 -20.89
C GLU A 69 3.33 5.97 -21.56
N ALA A 70 4.35 6.40 -20.82
CA ALA A 70 5.49 7.12 -21.37
C ALA A 70 6.34 6.20 -22.26
N ARG A 71 6.63 4.98 -21.78
CA ARG A 71 7.38 3.97 -22.56
C ARG A 71 6.65 3.59 -23.86
N ILE A 72 5.33 3.41 -23.80
CA ILE A 72 4.51 3.11 -24.99
C ILE A 72 4.50 4.32 -25.94
N TRP A 73 4.39 5.53 -25.41
CA TRP A 73 4.40 6.75 -26.20
C TRP A 73 5.73 6.95 -26.94
N ASP A 74 6.85 6.79 -26.24
CA ASP A 74 8.18 6.87 -26.83
C ASP A 74 8.35 5.84 -27.95
N TRP A 75 7.95 4.59 -27.70
CA TRP A 75 7.91 3.57 -28.75
C TRP A 75 7.04 3.98 -29.95
N MET A 76 5.83 4.52 -29.73
CA MET A 76 4.95 4.94 -30.81
C MET A 76 5.56 6.08 -31.65
N GLN A 77 6.32 6.98 -31.04
CA GLN A 77 7.00 8.06 -31.76
C GLN A 77 8.10 7.52 -32.68
N ASP A 78 8.87 6.54 -32.19
CA ASP A 78 9.99 5.95 -32.91
C ASP A 78 9.56 4.90 -33.97
N ALA A 79 8.45 4.19 -33.71
CA ALA A 79 7.94 3.15 -34.60
C ALA A 79 7.38 3.73 -35.90
N VAL A 80 7.61 3.01 -37.00
CA VAL A 80 6.98 3.30 -38.30
C VAL A 80 5.47 3.14 -38.17
N ALA A 81 4.70 4.00 -38.83
CA ALA A 81 3.24 4.04 -38.69
C ALA A 81 2.55 2.67 -38.91
N ALA A 82 3.08 1.83 -39.80
CA ALA A 82 2.55 0.50 -40.07
C ALA A 82 2.72 -0.48 -38.88
N ASP A 83 3.73 -0.26 -38.03
CA ASP A 83 4.05 -1.13 -36.90
C ASP A 83 3.36 -0.68 -35.60
N ARG A 84 2.63 0.45 -35.62
CA ARG A 84 1.89 1.01 -34.48
C ARG A 84 0.60 0.23 -34.20
N THR A 85 0.74 -1.08 -34.02
CA THR A 85 -0.35 -2.03 -33.76
C THR A 85 -0.15 -2.70 -32.39
N MET A 86 -1.18 -3.42 -31.91
CA MET A 86 -1.04 -4.22 -30.70
C MET A 86 0.03 -5.30 -30.85
N GLN A 87 0.18 -5.87 -32.06
CA GLN A 87 1.23 -6.84 -32.36
C GLN A 87 2.62 -6.19 -32.31
N GLY A 88 2.75 -4.95 -32.80
CA GLY A 88 3.98 -4.17 -32.71
C GLY A 88 4.42 -3.91 -31.26
N LEU A 89 3.48 -3.60 -30.36
CA LEU A 89 3.76 -3.48 -28.93
C LEU A 89 4.28 -4.80 -28.34
N PHE A 90 3.67 -5.92 -28.68
CA PHE A 90 4.15 -7.23 -28.22
C PHE A 90 5.54 -7.56 -28.76
N ALA A 91 5.80 -7.22 -30.03
CA ALA A 91 7.12 -7.39 -30.64
C ALA A 91 8.18 -6.47 -30.00
N ALA A 92 7.79 -5.29 -29.52
CA ALA A 92 8.64 -4.36 -28.78
C ALA A 92 8.88 -4.79 -27.32
N GLY A 93 8.30 -5.90 -26.88
CA GLY A 93 8.53 -6.47 -25.55
C GLY A 93 7.50 -6.07 -24.49
N PHE A 94 6.42 -5.38 -24.87
CA PHE A 94 5.32 -5.12 -23.94
C PHE A 94 4.47 -6.39 -23.74
N GLU A 95 4.25 -6.78 -22.50
CA GLU A 95 3.41 -7.90 -22.12
C GLU A 95 1.91 -7.65 -22.44
N ARG A 96 1.16 -8.73 -22.66
CA ARG A 96 -0.28 -8.63 -22.99
C ARG A 96 -1.08 -7.91 -21.92
N HIS A 97 -0.69 -8.09 -20.66
CA HIS A 97 -1.36 -7.47 -19.52
C HIS A 97 -0.96 -6.00 -19.30
N GLU A 98 0.12 -5.51 -19.94
CA GLU A 98 0.52 -4.09 -19.86
C GLU A 98 0.10 -3.30 -21.11
N ALA A 99 0.19 -3.88 -22.32
CA ALA A 99 -0.09 -3.13 -23.55
C ALA A 99 -1.54 -2.60 -23.62
N GLY A 100 -2.53 -3.43 -23.24
CA GLY A 100 -3.95 -3.03 -23.25
C GLY A 100 -4.24 -1.88 -22.28
N PRO A 101 -3.94 -2.03 -20.97
CA PRO A 101 -4.05 -0.94 -20.01
C PRO A 101 -3.24 0.30 -20.38
N GLY A 102 -2.02 0.13 -20.91
CA GLY A 102 -1.15 1.23 -21.32
C GLY A 102 -1.73 2.07 -22.46
N VAL A 103 -2.32 1.44 -23.48
CA VAL A 103 -3.08 2.15 -24.52
C VAL A 103 -4.32 2.84 -23.92
N GLY A 104 -4.96 2.22 -22.93
CA GLY A 104 -6.05 2.84 -22.16
C GLY A 104 -5.62 4.12 -21.43
N LEU A 105 -4.44 4.12 -20.81
CA LEU A 105 -3.86 5.30 -20.15
C LEU A 105 -3.59 6.42 -21.16
N LEU A 106 -3.03 6.10 -22.33
CA LEU A 106 -2.83 7.09 -23.39
C LEU A 106 -4.15 7.72 -23.86
N LYS A 107 -5.21 6.92 -24.02
CA LYS A 107 -6.55 7.44 -24.34
C LYS A 107 -7.07 8.38 -23.25
N ALA A 108 -6.86 8.04 -21.99
CA ALA A 108 -7.24 8.89 -20.86
C ALA A 108 -6.46 10.22 -20.82
N LEU A 109 -5.23 10.24 -21.33
CA LEU A 109 -4.41 11.44 -21.50
C LEU A 109 -4.77 12.28 -22.75
N GLY A 110 -5.75 11.83 -23.55
CA GLY A 110 -6.24 12.55 -24.73
C GLY A 110 -5.62 12.11 -26.06
N VAL A 111 -4.82 11.05 -26.08
CA VAL A 111 -4.30 10.47 -27.32
C VAL A 111 -5.46 9.79 -28.07
N ARG A 112 -5.63 10.15 -29.35
CA ARG A 112 -6.63 9.52 -30.23
C ARG A 112 -6.00 8.33 -30.94
N VAL A 113 -6.66 7.18 -30.80
CA VAL A 113 -6.33 5.97 -31.56
C VAL A 113 -7.31 5.89 -32.73
N GLU A 114 -6.81 6.11 -33.95
CA GLU A 114 -7.63 6.20 -35.17
C GLU A 114 -8.04 4.82 -35.70
N SER A 115 -7.19 3.81 -35.52
CA SER A 115 -7.47 2.43 -35.87
C SER A 115 -6.84 1.48 -34.85
N GLY A 116 -7.49 0.34 -34.64
CA GLY A 116 -6.97 -0.76 -33.83
C GLY A 116 -7.18 -2.07 -34.58
N SER A 117 -6.12 -2.56 -35.22
CA SER A 117 -6.05 -3.91 -35.77
C SER A 117 -5.13 -4.77 -34.93
#